data_AF-A0A016VJY3-F1
#
_entry.id   AF-A0A016VJY3-F1
#
_cell.length_a   1.000
_cell.length_b   1.000
_cell.length_c   1.000
_cell.angle_alpha   90.00
_cell.angle_beta   90.00
_cell.angle_gamma   90.00
#
_symmetry.space_group_name_H-M   'P 1'
#
loop_
_entity.id
_entity.type
_entity.pdbx_description
1 polymer ?
#
loop_
_entity_poly.entity_id
_entity_poly.type
_entity_poly.pdbx_seq_one_letter_code
_entity_poly.pdbx_strand_id
1 'polypeptide(L)'
;MLDIESAPPLLRRRLEEVLSRHAQASDTSLPGGHLLISPLDPIAQAGPQCGLVALSMASQLLGLKRLEVCDIFKMAEKLGFTAQGEIFSADWLRELACTLFPVEAEVLELPNPNKMIGLMLSGCAVLVPYDCDKNHEPALRNGHGAHWAILVGFLIVDVNLESLQSASSDVVVTNDGTFYVFAYHGKSNKSENLQTSQVIAIISNDGSRIAPEIPIAEGRNVTHDAWADPRMGTDEKRSQAAAGDATATLVTAATMQVHPANGPEEVRNL
;
A
#
# COMPACT_ATOMS: atom_id res chain seq x y z
N MET A 1 -17.77 -4.29 -19.48
CA MET A 1 -17.07 -5.53 -19.14
C MET A 1 -15.59 -5.25 -19.23
N LEU A 2 -14.86 -5.41 -18.13
CA LEU A 2 -13.39 -5.29 -18.16
C LEU A 2 -12.84 -6.61 -18.69
N ASP A 3 -12.03 -6.55 -19.73
CA ASP A 3 -11.39 -7.73 -20.29
C ASP A 3 -10.15 -8.09 -19.46
N ILE A 4 -10.28 -9.09 -18.60
CA ILE A 4 -9.17 -9.63 -17.79
C ILE A 4 -8.01 -10.09 -18.69
N GLU A 5 -8.29 -10.51 -19.93
CA GLU A 5 -7.27 -10.94 -20.89
C GLU A 5 -6.29 -9.80 -21.25
N SER A 6 -6.72 -8.56 -21.13
CA SER A 6 -5.90 -7.37 -21.39
C SER A 6 -5.00 -6.97 -20.20
N ALA A 7 -5.25 -7.51 -19.01
CA ALA A 7 -4.44 -7.24 -17.82
C ALA A 7 -3.06 -7.91 -17.93
N PRO A 8 -2.00 -7.34 -17.32
CA PRO A 8 -0.72 -8.02 -17.21
C PRO A 8 -0.89 -9.45 -16.65
N PRO A 9 -0.16 -10.46 -17.16
CA PRO A 9 -0.41 -11.87 -16.83
C PRO A 9 -0.46 -12.17 -15.32
N LEU A 10 0.31 -11.43 -14.52
CA LEU A 10 0.34 -11.59 -13.07
C LEU A 10 -0.91 -11.06 -12.39
N LEU A 11 -1.34 -9.85 -12.77
CA LEU A 11 -2.54 -9.26 -12.24
C LEU A 11 -3.74 -10.14 -12.58
N ARG A 12 -3.79 -10.64 -13.82
CA ARG A 12 -4.77 -11.64 -14.24
C ARG A 12 -4.76 -12.89 -13.35
N ARG A 13 -3.59 -13.51 -13.12
CA ARG A 13 -3.49 -14.69 -12.24
C ARG A 13 -3.98 -14.40 -10.83
N ARG A 14 -3.67 -13.21 -10.28
CA ARG A 14 -4.15 -12.79 -8.95
C ARG A 14 -5.66 -12.56 -8.93
N LEU A 15 -6.22 -11.97 -9.97
CA LEU A 15 -7.68 -11.82 -10.12
C LEU A 15 -8.36 -13.19 -10.16
N GLU A 16 -7.88 -14.11 -11.00
CA GLU A 16 -8.40 -15.47 -11.10
C GLU A 16 -8.29 -16.23 -9.76
N GLU A 17 -7.15 -16.11 -9.08
CA GLU A 17 -6.93 -16.68 -7.75
C GLU A 17 -7.95 -16.15 -6.74
N VAL A 18 -8.14 -14.83 -6.66
CA VAL A 18 -9.10 -14.20 -5.74
C VAL A 18 -10.53 -14.65 -6.04
N LEU A 19 -10.95 -14.60 -7.31
CA LEU A 19 -12.30 -14.99 -7.72
C LEU A 19 -12.56 -16.49 -7.43
N SER A 20 -11.56 -17.35 -7.63
CA SER A 20 -11.69 -18.79 -7.36
C SER A 20 -11.96 -19.12 -5.90
N ARG A 21 -11.56 -18.26 -4.95
CA ARG A 21 -11.85 -18.43 -3.52
C ARG A 21 -13.33 -18.28 -3.19
N HIS A 22 -14.11 -17.67 -4.08
CA HIS A 22 -15.55 -17.43 -3.92
C HIS A 22 -16.40 -18.34 -4.80
N ALA A 23 -15.78 -19.11 -5.71
CA ALA A 23 -16.47 -20.09 -6.51
C ALA A 23 -16.87 -21.32 -5.68
N GLN A 24 -18.06 -21.85 -5.92
CA GLN A 24 -18.52 -23.13 -5.38
C GLN A 24 -18.06 -24.27 -6.28
N ALA A 25 -17.93 -25.48 -5.71
CA ALA A 25 -17.53 -26.68 -6.47
C ALA A 25 -18.50 -27.04 -7.61
N SER A 26 -19.74 -26.54 -7.56
CA SER A 26 -20.78 -26.72 -8.58
C SER A 26 -20.72 -25.71 -9.72
N ASP A 27 -19.94 -24.64 -9.58
CA ASP A 27 -19.95 -23.53 -10.52
C ASP A 27 -19.21 -23.89 -11.80
N THR A 28 -19.78 -23.51 -12.94
CA THR A 28 -19.19 -23.73 -14.27
C THR A 28 -18.25 -22.60 -14.71
N SER A 29 -18.21 -21.50 -13.95
CA SER A 29 -17.41 -20.30 -14.21
C SER A 29 -17.04 -19.61 -12.89
N LEU A 30 -15.98 -18.79 -12.92
CA LEU A 30 -15.62 -17.93 -11.79
C LEU A 30 -16.68 -16.82 -11.60
N PRO A 31 -16.91 -16.36 -10.36
CA PRO A 31 -17.74 -15.19 -10.13
C PRO A 31 -17.11 -13.93 -10.72
N GLY A 32 -17.93 -12.89 -10.84
CA GLY A 32 -17.55 -11.55 -11.24
C GLY A 32 -17.32 -10.63 -10.06
N GLY A 33 -17.41 -9.32 -10.31
CA GLY A 33 -17.20 -8.32 -9.30
C GLY A 33 -16.92 -6.92 -9.85
N HIS A 34 -16.68 -5.99 -8.95
CA HIS A 34 -16.32 -4.60 -9.27
C HIS A 34 -14.81 -4.42 -9.11
N LEU A 35 -14.13 -4.03 -10.19
CA LEU A 35 -12.69 -3.90 -10.25
C LEU A 35 -12.29 -2.46 -10.57
N LEU A 36 -11.35 -1.93 -9.78
CA LEU A 36 -10.54 -0.77 -10.14
C LEU A 36 -9.09 -1.23 -10.21
N ILE A 37 -8.39 -0.90 -11.30
CA ILE A 37 -6.94 -1.02 -11.40
C ILE A 37 -6.40 0.23 -12.09
N SER A 38 -5.53 0.92 -11.41
CA SER A 38 -4.78 2.05 -11.93
C SER A 38 -3.46 1.56 -12.55
N PRO A 39 -3.09 2.05 -13.74
CA PRO A 39 -1.82 1.68 -14.36
C PRO A 39 -0.65 2.23 -13.53
N LEU A 40 0.39 1.42 -13.35
CA LEU A 40 1.62 1.77 -12.65
C LEU A 40 2.79 1.01 -13.28
N ASP A 41 3.90 1.69 -13.53
CA ASP A 41 5.17 1.05 -13.88
C ASP A 41 5.93 0.67 -12.60
N PRO A 42 6.09 -0.63 -12.28
CA PRO A 42 6.71 -1.06 -11.04
C PRO A 42 8.19 -0.75 -10.98
N ILE A 43 8.68 -0.32 -9.82
CA ILE A 43 10.08 0.03 -9.59
C ILE A 43 10.69 -0.97 -8.61
N ALA A 44 11.81 -1.58 -8.99
CA ALA A 44 12.61 -2.41 -8.09
C ALA A 44 13.47 -1.54 -7.16
N GLN A 45 13.52 -1.90 -5.88
CA GLN A 45 14.35 -1.24 -4.89
C GLN A 45 15.80 -1.74 -4.93
N ALA A 46 16.72 -0.88 -4.50
CA ALA A 46 18.07 -1.25 -4.13
C ALA A 46 18.24 -1.06 -2.60
N GLY A 47 18.70 -2.10 -1.89
CA GLY A 47 18.85 -2.02 -0.44
C GLY A 47 17.50 -1.77 0.29
N PRO A 48 17.49 -1.10 1.46
CA PRO A 48 16.29 -0.93 2.28
C PRO A 48 15.34 0.20 1.82
N GLN A 49 15.31 0.53 0.52
CA GLN A 49 14.62 1.71 -0.03
C GLN A 49 13.11 1.55 -0.34
N CYS A 50 12.42 0.57 0.26
CA CYS A 50 11.04 0.26 -0.11
C CYS A 50 10.06 1.44 0.04
N GLY A 51 10.17 2.26 1.10
CA GLY A 51 9.34 3.45 1.28
C GLY A 51 9.61 4.52 0.23
N LEU A 52 10.88 4.75 -0.12
CA LEU A 52 11.27 5.73 -1.15
C LEU A 52 10.80 5.29 -2.54
N VAL A 53 10.85 3.99 -2.82
CA VAL A 53 10.36 3.38 -4.05
C VAL A 53 8.84 3.47 -4.15
N ALA A 54 8.11 3.18 -3.07
CA ALA A 54 6.67 3.36 -2.99
C ALA A 54 6.28 4.83 -3.24
N LEU A 55 7.02 5.78 -2.67
CA LEU A 55 6.81 7.21 -2.90
C LEU A 55 7.10 7.64 -4.36
N SER A 56 8.15 7.11 -4.97
CA SER A 56 8.43 7.32 -6.40
C SER A 56 7.29 6.76 -7.27
N MET A 57 6.76 5.57 -6.96
CA MET A 57 5.61 4.99 -7.65
C MET A 57 4.33 5.82 -7.45
N ALA A 58 4.12 6.40 -6.26
CA ALA A 58 2.95 7.23 -5.98
C ALA A 58 2.85 8.45 -6.90
N SER A 59 4.00 9.04 -7.27
CA SER A 59 4.00 10.16 -8.23
C SER A 59 3.37 9.80 -9.59
N GLN A 60 3.46 8.53 -10.02
CA GLN A 60 2.86 8.09 -11.28
C GLN A 60 1.33 8.07 -11.20
N LEU A 61 0.77 7.53 -10.11
CA LEU A 61 -0.69 7.50 -9.90
C LEU A 61 -1.30 8.90 -9.81
N LEU A 62 -0.53 9.86 -9.29
CA LEU A 62 -0.94 11.26 -9.16
C LEU A 62 -0.71 12.09 -10.43
N GLY A 63 -0.19 11.50 -11.51
CA GLY A 63 0.14 12.23 -12.73
C GLY A 63 1.26 13.27 -12.55
N LEU A 64 2.09 13.10 -11.52
CA LEU A 64 3.21 13.99 -11.21
C LEU A 64 4.48 13.53 -11.93
N LYS A 65 5.43 14.47 -12.09
CA LYS A 65 6.75 14.12 -12.59
C LYS A 65 7.44 13.17 -11.60
N ARG A 66 7.78 11.98 -12.08
CA ARG A 66 8.55 11.00 -11.31
C ARG A 66 9.91 11.55 -10.91
N LEU A 67 10.24 11.40 -9.63
CA LEU A 67 11.59 11.62 -9.10
C LEU A 67 12.35 10.30 -9.02
N GLU A 68 13.65 10.36 -9.28
CA GLU A 68 14.54 9.22 -9.11
C GLU A 68 14.72 8.90 -7.62
N VAL A 69 14.78 7.61 -7.29
CA VAL A 69 14.87 7.13 -5.90
C VAL A 69 16.10 7.70 -5.19
N CYS A 70 17.19 7.94 -5.92
CA CYS A 70 18.40 8.55 -5.37
C CYS A 70 18.21 10.00 -4.92
N ASP A 71 17.34 10.77 -5.57
CA ASP A 71 17.05 12.15 -5.18
C ASP A 71 16.08 12.21 -3.99
N ILE A 72 15.11 11.28 -3.97
CA ILE A 72 14.24 11.07 -2.80
C ILE A 72 15.09 10.69 -1.58
N PHE A 73 16.05 9.77 -1.75
CA PHE A 73 16.98 9.36 -0.69
C PHE A 73 17.79 10.52 -0.14
N LYS A 74 18.40 11.35 -0.99
CA LYS A 74 19.17 12.54 -0.55
C LYS A 74 18.33 13.49 0.30
N MET A 75 17.05 13.68 -0.06
CA MET A 75 16.15 14.53 0.73
C MET A 75 15.83 13.88 2.08
N ALA A 76 15.50 12.58 2.10
CA ALA A 76 15.23 11.84 3.33
C ALA A 76 16.44 11.85 4.29
N GLU A 77 17.65 11.70 3.75
CA GLU A 77 18.90 11.80 4.52
C GLU A 77 19.10 13.21 5.08
N LYS A 78 18.87 14.26 4.27
CA LYS A 78 18.95 15.66 4.69
C LYS A 78 17.97 16.00 5.83
N LEU A 79 16.78 15.42 5.81
CA LEU A 79 15.76 15.57 6.86
C LEU A 79 16.06 14.69 8.09
N GLY A 80 17.06 13.82 8.03
CA GLY A 80 17.44 12.93 9.13
C GLY A 80 16.51 11.72 9.32
N PHE A 81 15.70 11.39 8.31
CA PHE A 81 14.74 10.28 8.37
C PHE A 81 15.37 8.92 8.08
N THR A 82 16.53 8.90 7.43
CA THR A 82 17.17 7.67 6.99
C THR A 82 18.68 7.82 6.95
N ALA A 83 19.39 6.70 7.13
CA ALA A 83 20.84 6.62 6.89
C ALA A 83 21.18 5.74 5.68
N GLN A 84 20.37 4.72 5.37
CA GLN A 84 20.64 3.77 4.27
C GLN A 84 19.48 3.59 3.29
N GLY A 85 18.37 4.29 3.51
CA GLY A 85 17.18 4.32 2.65
C GLY A 85 15.91 3.78 3.30
N GLU A 86 16.04 3.20 4.50
CA GLU A 86 14.93 2.78 5.34
C GLU A 86 14.02 3.94 5.73
N ILE A 87 12.71 3.70 5.74
CA ILE A 87 11.70 4.62 6.28
C ILE A 87 10.81 3.81 7.21
N PHE A 88 10.86 4.09 8.50
CA PHE A 88 10.13 3.34 9.54
C PHE A 88 8.91 4.08 10.08
N SER A 89 8.67 5.32 9.65
CA SER A 89 7.57 6.14 10.12
C SER A 89 6.71 6.63 8.97
N ALA A 90 5.39 6.49 9.13
CA ALA A 90 4.40 7.05 8.20
C ALA A 90 4.44 8.58 8.17
N ASP A 91 4.68 9.23 9.32
CA ASP A 91 4.84 10.68 9.40
C ASP A 91 6.06 11.17 8.62
N TRP A 92 7.19 10.46 8.69
CA TRP A 92 8.37 10.78 7.88
C TRP A 92 8.09 10.63 6.39
N LEU A 93 7.36 9.58 6.00
CA LEU A 93 6.98 9.37 4.61
C LEU A 93 6.02 10.46 4.10
N ARG A 94 5.05 10.88 4.93
CA ARG A 94 4.14 12.00 4.68
C ARG A 94 4.93 13.31 4.50
N GLU A 95 5.80 13.64 5.45
CA GLU A 95 6.59 14.88 5.40
C GLU A 95 7.52 14.91 4.18
N LEU A 96 8.15 13.77 3.87
CA LEU A 96 8.98 13.61 2.69
C LEU A 96 8.17 13.80 1.39
N ALA A 97 6.95 13.27 1.34
CA ALA A 97 6.03 13.46 0.23
C ALA A 97 5.67 14.93 0.00
N CYS A 98 5.23 15.64 1.05
CA CYS A 98 4.89 17.06 0.98
C CYS A 98 6.10 17.95 0.68
N THR A 99 7.31 17.52 1.05
CA THR A 99 8.55 18.25 0.76
C THR A 99 8.96 18.13 -0.71
N LEU A 100 8.76 16.94 -1.31
CA LEU A 100 9.25 16.62 -2.65
C LEU A 100 8.24 16.90 -3.76
N PHE A 101 6.96 16.87 -3.43
CA PHE A 101 5.87 16.95 -4.40
C PHE A 101 4.83 17.99 -3.96
N PRO A 102 4.08 18.60 -4.90
CA PRO A 102 3.00 19.54 -4.58
C PRO A 102 1.74 18.78 -4.14
N VAL A 103 1.84 18.04 -3.04
CA VAL A 103 0.76 17.21 -2.51
C VAL A 103 0.40 17.59 -1.08
N GLU A 104 -0.85 17.36 -0.74
CA GLU A 104 -1.29 17.19 0.64
C GLU A 104 -1.25 15.71 0.96
N ALA A 105 -0.76 15.40 2.16
CA ALA A 105 -0.71 14.02 2.63
C ALA A 105 -1.17 13.92 4.07
N GLU A 106 -1.84 12.81 4.37
CA GLU A 106 -2.38 12.50 5.69
C GLU A 106 -1.93 11.11 6.10
N VAL A 107 -1.61 10.95 7.40
CA VAL A 107 -1.40 9.63 8.01
C VAL A 107 -2.72 9.25 8.67
N LEU A 108 -3.32 8.18 8.19
CA LEU A 108 -4.61 7.67 8.64
C LEU A 108 -4.43 6.37 9.36
N GLU A 109 -5.25 6.10 10.37
CA GLU A 109 -5.49 4.72 10.79
C GLU A 109 -6.00 3.88 9.59
N LEU A 110 -5.71 2.57 9.54
CA LEU A 110 -6.10 1.75 8.40
C LEU A 110 -7.61 1.96 8.08
N PRO A 111 -7.94 2.49 6.89
CA PRO A 111 -9.32 2.75 6.52
C PRO A 111 -10.13 1.45 6.40
N ASN A 112 -11.40 1.51 6.79
CA ASN A 112 -12.36 0.47 6.42
C ASN A 112 -12.50 0.39 4.88
N PRO A 113 -13.04 -0.71 4.34
CA PRO A 113 -13.19 -0.91 2.90
C PRO A 113 -13.80 0.24 2.12
N ASN A 114 -14.91 0.80 2.60
CA ASN A 114 -15.64 1.86 1.90
C ASN A 114 -14.86 3.19 1.90
N LYS A 115 -14.16 3.52 2.99
CA LYS A 115 -13.25 4.68 3.02
C LYS A 115 -12.06 4.46 2.09
N MET A 116 -11.50 3.25 2.05
CA MET A 116 -10.40 2.89 1.15
C MET A 116 -10.79 3.06 -0.33
N ILE A 117 -11.98 2.58 -0.71
CA ILE A 117 -12.55 2.74 -2.05
C ILE A 117 -12.69 4.22 -2.39
N GLY A 118 -13.25 5.03 -1.48
CA GLY A 118 -13.41 6.46 -1.66
C GLY A 118 -12.08 7.16 -1.96
N LEU A 119 -11.02 6.83 -1.22
CA LEU A 119 -9.67 7.37 -1.43
C LEU A 119 -9.10 6.98 -2.81
N MET A 120 -9.22 5.73 -3.23
CA MET A 120 -8.70 5.30 -4.54
C MET A 120 -9.49 5.91 -5.70
N LEU A 121 -10.82 5.98 -5.59
CA LEU A 121 -11.67 6.57 -6.62
C LEU A 121 -11.52 8.09 -6.71
N SER A 122 -11.14 8.78 -5.63
CA SER A 122 -10.80 10.22 -5.67
C SER A 122 -9.43 10.50 -6.29
N GLY A 123 -8.69 9.47 -6.69
CA GLY A 123 -7.36 9.60 -7.28
C GLY A 123 -6.23 9.79 -6.25
N CYS A 124 -6.47 9.50 -4.97
CA CYS A 124 -5.39 9.52 -3.98
C CYS A 124 -4.46 8.32 -4.18
N ALA A 125 -3.16 8.54 -4.04
CA ALA A 125 -2.21 7.44 -3.90
C ALA A 125 -2.20 6.98 -2.44
N VAL A 126 -2.39 5.69 -2.20
CA VAL A 126 -2.43 5.11 -0.85
C VAL A 126 -1.21 4.21 -0.66
N LEU A 127 -0.35 4.56 0.29
CA LEU A 127 0.81 3.78 0.69
C LEU A 127 0.51 3.09 2.00
N VAL A 128 0.78 1.78 2.05
CA VAL A 128 0.53 0.95 3.23
C VAL A 128 1.82 0.29 3.71
N PRO A 129 2.16 0.39 5.00
CA PRO A 129 3.14 -0.47 5.62
C PRO A 129 2.51 -1.86 5.79
N TYR A 130 3.32 -2.89 5.60
CA TYR A 130 2.93 -4.26 5.85
C TYR A 130 4.14 -5.12 6.21
N ASP A 131 3.91 -6.24 6.85
CA ASP A 131 4.95 -7.24 7.10
C ASP A 131 5.05 -8.19 5.90
N CYS A 132 6.23 -8.24 5.29
CA CYS A 132 6.51 -9.05 4.12
C CYS A 132 7.10 -10.41 4.53
N ASP A 133 6.45 -11.51 4.11
CA ASP A 133 6.96 -12.86 4.34
C ASP A 133 8.01 -13.30 3.30
N LYS A 134 8.54 -14.51 3.43
CA LYS A 134 9.57 -15.09 2.54
C LYS A 134 9.09 -15.23 1.10
N ASN A 135 7.79 -15.47 0.90
CA ASN A 135 7.15 -15.51 -0.42
C ASN A 135 6.74 -14.11 -0.93
N HIS A 136 7.08 -13.06 -0.20
CA HIS A 136 6.75 -11.66 -0.44
C HIS A 136 5.29 -11.25 -0.23
N GLU A 137 4.43 -12.20 0.12
CA GLU A 137 3.07 -11.91 0.53
C GLU A 137 3.05 -11.17 1.86
N PRO A 138 1.97 -10.45 2.17
CA PRO A 138 1.74 -9.93 3.50
C PRO A 138 1.64 -11.08 4.49
N ALA A 139 2.05 -10.80 5.72
CA ALA A 139 1.89 -11.68 6.87
C ALA A 139 1.73 -10.82 8.12
N LEU A 140 1.37 -11.45 9.24
CA LEU A 140 1.38 -10.81 10.55
C LEU A 140 2.65 -11.22 11.28
N ARG A 141 3.70 -10.39 11.21
CA ARG A 141 5.04 -10.72 11.73
C ARG A 141 5.55 -9.68 12.74
N ASN A 142 4.69 -8.86 13.31
CA ASN A 142 5.01 -7.83 14.30
C ASN A 142 6.22 -6.96 13.89
N GLY A 143 6.23 -6.46 12.65
CA GLY A 143 7.26 -5.57 12.12
C GLY A 143 8.56 -6.26 11.66
N HIS A 144 8.74 -7.55 11.88
CA HIS A 144 9.97 -8.26 11.48
C HIS A 144 10.16 -8.33 9.96
N GLY A 145 9.09 -8.11 9.19
CA GLY A 145 9.10 -8.05 7.74
C GLY A 145 8.77 -6.66 7.20
N ALA A 146 8.87 -5.60 8.02
CA ALA A 146 8.35 -4.28 7.69
C ALA A 146 8.73 -3.81 6.29
N HIS A 147 7.72 -3.43 5.54
CA HIS A 147 7.81 -3.08 4.13
C HIS A 147 6.76 -2.06 3.75
N TRP A 148 6.97 -1.36 2.63
CA TRP A 148 6.01 -0.44 2.06
C TRP A 148 5.47 -0.98 0.74
N ALA A 149 4.17 -0.85 0.56
CA ALA A 149 3.50 -1.06 -0.70
C ALA A 149 2.66 0.16 -1.09
N ILE A 150 2.43 0.32 -2.39
CA ILE A 150 1.48 1.26 -2.95
C ILE A 150 0.26 0.49 -3.45
N LEU A 151 -0.93 0.92 -3.05
CA LEU A 151 -2.16 0.35 -3.57
C LEU A 151 -2.43 0.89 -4.97
N VAL A 152 -2.76 0.01 -5.90
CA VAL A 152 -3.07 0.34 -7.29
C VAL A 152 -4.49 0.02 -7.68
N GLY A 153 -5.28 -0.57 -6.79
CA GLY A 153 -6.66 -0.88 -7.10
C GLY A 153 -7.30 -1.83 -6.12
N PHE A 154 -8.51 -2.24 -6.43
CA PHE A 154 -9.29 -3.15 -5.62
C PHE A 154 -10.25 -4.00 -6.45
N LEU A 155 -10.65 -5.14 -5.88
CA LEU A 155 -11.72 -6.00 -6.36
C LEU A 155 -12.73 -6.22 -5.24
N ILE A 156 -14.01 -6.05 -5.56
CA ILE A 156 -15.13 -6.48 -4.71
C ILE A 156 -15.79 -7.62 -5.44
N VAL A 157 -15.66 -8.83 -4.90
CA VAL A 157 -16.26 -10.02 -5.48
C VAL A 157 -17.78 -9.98 -5.27
N ASP A 158 -18.53 -10.16 -6.35
CA ASP A 158 -19.98 -10.34 -6.31
C ASP A 158 -20.33 -11.64 -7.03
N VAL A 159 -20.74 -12.63 -6.24
CA VAL A 159 -21.10 -13.97 -6.73
C VAL A 159 -22.34 -13.98 -7.62
N ASN A 160 -23.11 -12.89 -7.64
CA ASN A 160 -24.26 -12.73 -8.54
C ASN A 160 -23.86 -12.16 -9.92
N LEU A 161 -22.60 -11.74 -10.09
CA LEU A 161 -22.06 -11.32 -11.37
C LEU A 161 -21.28 -12.46 -12.01
N GLU A 162 -21.35 -12.55 -13.34
CA GLU A 162 -20.59 -13.54 -14.13
C GLU A 162 -19.31 -12.95 -14.74
N SER A 163 -19.08 -11.63 -14.59
CA SER A 163 -17.94 -10.94 -15.18
C SER A 163 -17.48 -9.75 -14.32
N LEU A 164 -16.25 -9.30 -14.56
CA LEU A 164 -15.73 -8.07 -13.94
C LEU A 164 -16.30 -6.83 -14.61
N GLN A 165 -16.73 -5.91 -13.77
CA GLN A 165 -17.22 -4.59 -14.12
C GLN A 165 -16.27 -3.53 -13.56
N SER A 166 -16.15 -2.39 -14.24
CA SER A 166 -15.43 -1.26 -13.66
C SER A 166 -16.13 -0.81 -12.38
N ALA A 167 -15.37 -0.59 -11.31
CA ALA A 167 -15.91 -0.02 -10.08
C ALA A 167 -16.35 1.44 -10.31
N SER A 168 -17.40 1.84 -9.61
CA SER A 168 -17.91 3.22 -9.56
C SER A 168 -18.04 3.72 -8.12
N SER A 169 -18.32 5.00 -7.95
CA SER A 169 -18.53 5.63 -6.63
C SER A 169 -19.70 5.04 -5.84
N ASP A 170 -20.62 4.35 -6.51
CA ASP A 170 -21.85 3.83 -5.90
C ASP A 170 -21.65 2.42 -5.32
N VAL A 171 -20.48 1.81 -5.54
CA VAL A 171 -20.18 0.47 -5.03
C VAL A 171 -19.90 0.55 -3.54
N VAL A 172 -20.59 -0.29 -2.77
CA VAL A 172 -20.47 -0.38 -1.31
C VAL A 172 -20.11 -1.80 -0.92
N VAL A 173 -19.06 -1.94 -0.12
CA VAL A 173 -18.69 -3.20 0.52
C VAL A 173 -19.60 -3.41 1.72
N THR A 174 -20.37 -4.50 1.66
CA THR A 174 -21.27 -4.96 2.73
C THR A 174 -20.71 -6.18 3.46
N ASN A 175 -19.69 -6.83 2.89
CA ASN A 175 -18.98 -7.95 3.47
C ASN A 175 -17.48 -7.77 3.23
N ASP A 176 -16.72 -7.51 4.29
CA ASP A 176 -15.27 -7.29 4.21
C ASP A 176 -14.53 -8.50 3.58
N GLY A 177 -15.09 -9.71 3.70
CA GLY A 177 -14.51 -10.93 3.13
C GLY A 177 -14.57 -11.01 1.59
N THR A 178 -15.25 -10.08 0.91
CA THR A 178 -15.30 -9.99 -0.56
C THR A 178 -14.48 -8.85 -1.13
N PHE A 179 -13.92 -7.97 -0.30
CA PHE A 179 -13.09 -6.86 -0.73
C PHE A 179 -11.62 -7.29 -0.75
N TYR A 180 -10.89 -6.92 -1.79
CA TYR A 180 -9.47 -7.21 -2.00
C TYR A 180 -8.80 -5.94 -2.53
N VAL A 181 -7.62 -5.56 -2.05
CA VAL A 181 -6.81 -4.49 -2.67
C VAL A 181 -5.59 -5.09 -3.36
N PHE A 182 -5.23 -4.53 -4.51
CA PHE A 182 -4.02 -4.89 -5.24
C PHE A 182 -2.94 -3.84 -4.97
N ALA A 183 -1.73 -4.31 -4.67
CA ALA A 183 -0.63 -3.45 -4.30
C ALA A 183 0.68 -3.83 -4.98
N TYR A 184 1.50 -2.81 -5.30
CA TYR A 184 2.88 -2.95 -5.74
C TYR A 184 3.87 -2.66 -4.64
N HIS A 185 5.00 -3.37 -4.64
CA HIS A 185 6.09 -3.14 -3.70
C HIS A 185 7.45 -3.27 -4.38
N GLY A 186 8.49 -2.77 -3.70
CA GLY A 186 9.82 -2.62 -4.28
C GLY A 186 10.70 -3.87 -4.30
N LYS A 187 10.32 -5.01 -3.70
CA LYS A 187 11.27 -6.15 -3.64
C LYS A 187 11.54 -6.73 -5.03
N SER A 188 12.83 -6.94 -5.31
CA SER A 188 13.30 -7.74 -6.45
C SER A 188 14.08 -8.95 -5.95
N ASN A 189 13.77 -10.16 -6.43
CA ASN A 189 14.67 -11.31 -6.29
C ASN A 189 15.76 -11.22 -7.37
N LYS A 190 17.04 -11.28 -6.99
CA LYS A 190 18.18 -11.35 -7.92
C LYS A 190 18.27 -12.65 -8.72
N SER A 191 17.32 -13.59 -8.59
CA SER A 191 17.49 -14.97 -9.06
C SER A 191 16.37 -15.57 -9.90
N GLU A 192 15.16 -15.02 -9.96
CA GLU A 192 14.11 -15.59 -10.80
C GLU A 192 13.22 -14.48 -11.34
N ASN A 193 12.95 -14.51 -12.64
CA ASN A 193 12.04 -13.68 -13.42
C ASN A 193 11.45 -12.48 -12.64
N LEU A 194 12.02 -11.29 -12.88
CA LEU A 194 11.39 -10.00 -12.61
C LEU A 194 9.93 -10.06 -13.06
N GLN A 195 8.99 -10.40 -12.18
CA GLN A 195 7.54 -10.27 -12.38
C GLN A 195 6.71 -10.95 -11.27
N THR A 196 7.16 -12.02 -10.60
CA THR A 196 6.20 -12.86 -9.83
C THR A 196 5.70 -12.32 -8.48
N SER A 197 6.34 -11.33 -7.87
CA SER A 197 6.04 -10.91 -6.47
C SER A 197 5.24 -9.61 -6.34
N GLN A 198 5.00 -8.92 -7.45
CA GLN A 198 4.75 -7.48 -7.40
C GLN A 198 3.29 -7.08 -7.28
N VAL A 199 2.32 -7.98 -7.42
CA VAL A 199 0.92 -7.68 -7.15
C VAL A 199 0.48 -8.51 -5.96
N ILE A 200 0.27 -7.83 -4.84
CA ILE A 200 -0.20 -8.41 -3.61
C ILE A 200 -1.69 -8.13 -3.48
N ALA A 201 -2.49 -9.17 -3.25
CA ALA A 201 -3.87 -9.02 -2.80
C ALA A 201 -3.92 -9.00 -1.26
N ILE A 202 -4.06 -7.83 -0.65
CA ILE A 202 -4.34 -7.67 0.80
C ILE A 202 -5.87 -7.68 0.94
N ILE A 203 -6.52 -8.35 1.92
CA ILE A 203 -7.60 -7.90 2.86
C ILE A 203 -8.18 -9.06 3.74
N SER A 204 -8.32 -8.85 5.06
CA SER A 204 -9.60 -8.83 5.83
C SER A 204 -9.39 -8.30 7.25
N ASN A 205 -10.27 -7.40 7.66
CA ASN A 205 -10.30 -6.65 8.94
C ASN A 205 -10.56 -7.54 10.18
N ASP A 206 -10.59 -8.86 9.99
CA ASP A 206 -10.78 -9.87 11.03
C ASP A 206 -9.48 -10.61 11.42
N GLY A 207 -8.34 -10.21 10.85
CA GLY A 207 -7.04 -10.84 11.11
C GLY A 207 -6.93 -12.28 10.60
N SER A 208 -7.92 -12.80 9.87
CA SER A 208 -8.01 -14.22 9.49
C SER A 208 -7.71 -14.49 8.02
N ARG A 209 -7.57 -13.47 7.16
CA ARG A 209 -7.41 -13.67 5.70
C ARG A 209 -6.29 -12.86 5.06
N ILE A 210 -5.13 -12.87 5.70
CA ILE A 210 -3.86 -12.75 4.97
C ILE A 210 -3.45 -14.19 4.61
N ALA A 211 -3.31 -14.52 3.33
CA ALA A 211 -3.22 -15.89 2.79
C ALA A 211 -2.18 -16.83 3.47
N PRO A 212 -2.20 -18.15 3.15
CA PRO A 212 -3.09 -19.18 3.69
C PRO A 212 -2.83 -19.47 5.19
N GLU A 213 -3.84 -20.04 5.86
CA GLU A 213 -3.90 -20.35 7.30
C GLU A 213 -2.55 -20.71 7.97
N ILE A 214 -2.13 -19.88 8.94
CA ILE A 214 -1.12 -20.25 9.94
C ILE A 214 -1.75 -20.02 11.33
N PRO A 215 -1.64 -20.96 12.28
CA PRO A 215 -2.39 -20.92 13.53
C PRO A 215 -2.03 -19.69 14.38
N ILE A 216 -3.05 -18.99 14.85
CA ILE A 216 -2.94 -17.80 15.68
C ILE A 216 -2.60 -18.23 17.12
N ALA A 217 -1.52 -17.70 17.69
CA ALA A 217 -1.23 -17.82 19.13
C ALA A 217 -1.69 -16.52 19.83
N GLU A 218 -2.52 -16.67 20.86
CA GLU A 218 -3.15 -15.57 21.59
C GLU A 218 -2.17 -14.71 22.41
N GLY A 219 -2.43 -13.39 22.41
CA GLY A 219 -2.38 -12.56 23.62
C GLY A 219 -1.24 -11.55 23.74
N ARG A 220 -1.58 -10.24 23.73
CA ARG A 220 -1.63 -9.34 24.91
C ARG A 220 -1.63 -7.85 24.51
N ASN A 221 -2.57 -7.10 25.10
CA ASN A 221 -2.61 -5.62 25.16
C ASN A 221 -1.46 -5.07 26.03
N VAL A 222 -0.81 -3.95 25.65
CA VAL A 222 -0.32 -2.89 26.58
C VAL A 222 -0.21 -1.52 25.86
N THR A 223 -0.42 -0.45 26.63
CA THR A 223 -0.71 0.97 26.33
C THR A 223 0.49 1.94 26.25
N HIS A 224 0.23 3.06 25.55
CA HIS A 224 0.66 4.49 25.66
C HIS A 224 2.01 4.95 26.27
N ASP A 225 2.58 5.91 25.53
CA ASP A 225 3.49 7.02 25.90
C ASP A 225 4.99 6.74 26.12
N ALA A 226 5.83 7.29 25.22
CA ALA A 226 6.89 8.27 25.52
C ALA A 226 8.00 8.30 24.44
N TRP A 227 7.98 9.26 23.50
CA TRP A 227 9.18 9.62 22.72
C TRP A 227 9.36 11.13 22.67
N ALA A 228 9.93 11.66 23.76
CA ALA A 228 10.57 12.97 23.80
C ALA A 228 11.97 12.80 24.42
N ASP A 229 13.02 12.90 23.59
CA ASP A 229 14.24 13.73 23.83
C ASP A 229 15.21 13.56 22.63
N PRO A 230 15.55 14.64 21.93
CA PRO A 230 16.61 14.66 20.93
C PRO A 230 17.97 14.83 21.61
N ARG A 231 18.77 13.74 21.67
CA ARG A 231 20.26 13.67 21.65
C ARG A 231 20.74 12.37 22.32
N MET A 232 20.99 11.29 21.56
CA MET A 232 21.98 10.26 21.95
C MET A 232 22.49 9.42 20.76
N GLY A 233 23.83 9.43 20.60
CA GLY A 233 24.74 8.28 20.47
C GLY A 233 24.54 7.21 19.38
N THR A 234 25.60 6.94 18.61
CA THR A 234 25.62 6.16 17.36
C THR A 234 25.69 4.63 17.45
N ASP A 235 25.70 3.97 18.61
CA ASP A 235 25.85 2.49 18.64
C ASP A 235 24.76 1.73 19.43
N GLU A 236 23.79 2.40 20.05
CA GLU A 236 22.60 1.76 20.67
C GLU A 236 21.35 1.78 19.78
N LYS A 237 21.38 2.52 18.66
CA LYS A 237 20.26 2.64 17.69
C LYS A 237 19.88 1.31 17.02
N ARG A 238 20.77 0.32 16.99
CA ARG A 238 20.50 -0.98 16.35
C ARG A 238 19.68 -1.93 17.23
N SER A 239 19.72 -1.73 18.55
CA SER A 239 19.17 -2.68 19.53
C SER A 239 17.88 -2.17 20.19
N GLN A 240 17.73 -0.85 20.36
CA GLN A 240 16.58 -0.26 21.07
C GLN A 240 15.45 0.22 20.15
N ALA A 241 15.70 0.48 18.86
CA ALA A 241 14.63 0.68 17.86
C ALA A 241 13.83 -0.60 17.58
N ALA A 242 14.37 -1.77 17.94
CA ALA A 242 13.67 -3.06 17.87
C ALA A 242 12.66 -3.28 19.03
N ALA A 243 12.65 -2.40 20.05
CA ALA A 243 11.80 -2.54 21.23
C ALA A 243 10.82 -1.37 21.46
N GLY A 244 10.89 -0.31 20.64
CA GLY A 244 9.97 0.82 20.67
C GLY A 244 9.02 0.79 19.46
N ASP A 245 7.83 0.25 19.69
CA ASP A 245 6.61 0.45 18.89
C ASP A 245 6.67 0.17 17.38
N ALA A 246 7.32 -0.93 16.99
CA ALA A 246 7.08 -1.57 15.70
C ALA A 246 5.81 -2.45 15.75
N THR A 247 4.66 -1.90 16.17
CA THR A 247 3.37 -2.50 15.84
C THR A 247 3.02 -2.13 14.40
N ALA A 248 3.75 -2.71 13.44
CA ALA A 248 3.27 -2.85 12.06
C ALA A 248 2.25 -4.00 12.00
N THR A 249 1.28 -4.00 12.92
CA THR A 249 -0.07 -4.44 12.58
C THR A 249 -0.58 -3.42 11.55
N LEU A 250 -1.52 -3.79 10.70
CA LEU A 250 -2.16 -2.92 9.71
C LEU A 250 -2.77 -1.65 10.37
N VAL A 251 -1.97 -0.65 10.74
CA VAL A 251 -2.42 0.44 11.63
C VAL A 251 -2.34 1.80 10.96
N THR A 252 -1.46 2.05 9.99
CA THR A 252 -1.39 3.40 9.38
C THR A 252 -1.24 3.40 7.86
N ALA A 253 -2.11 4.09 7.13
CA ALA A 253 -2.00 4.36 5.70
C ALA A 253 -1.55 5.81 5.47
N ALA A 254 -0.59 6.04 4.59
CA ALA A 254 -0.26 7.38 4.13
C ALA A 254 -0.99 7.64 2.81
N THR A 255 -1.79 8.69 2.74
CA THR A 255 -2.47 9.09 1.50
C THR A 255 -1.85 10.34 0.93
N MET A 256 -1.71 10.43 -0.39
CA MET A 256 -1.23 11.62 -1.09
C MET A 256 -2.27 12.08 -2.11
N GLN A 257 -2.54 13.39 -2.16
CA GLN A 257 -3.41 14.02 -3.15
C GLN A 257 -2.76 15.31 -3.65
N VAL A 258 -2.86 15.61 -4.96
CA VAL A 258 -2.35 16.87 -5.52
C VAL A 258 -3.11 18.05 -4.89
N HIS A 259 -2.40 19.13 -4.53
CA HIS A 259 -3.05 20.35 -4.05
C HIS A 259 -4.16 20.77 -5.03
N PRO A 260 -5.37 21.08 -4.55
CA PRO A 260 -6.33 21.76 -5.40
C PRO A 260 -5.70 23.06 -5.86
N ALA A 261 -5.55 23.24 -7.18
CA ALA A 261 -5.13 24.52 -7.73
C ALA A 261 -6.08 25.58 -7.18
N ASN A 262 -5.55 26.55 -6.42
CA ASN A 262 -6.30 27.75 -6.13
C ASN A 262 -6.84 28.27 -7.47
N GLY A 263 -8.16 28.48 -7.53
CA GLY A 263 -8.82 29.07 -8.68
C GLY A 263 -8.14 30.37 -9.12
N PRO A 264 -8.38 30.83 -10.35
CA PRO A 264 -7.61 31.90 -10.95
C PRO A 264 -7.55 33.11 -10.01
N GLU A 265 -6.33 33.57 -9.71
CA GLU A 265 -6.11 34.88 -9.09
C GLU A 265 -6.87 35.91 -9.92
N GLU A 266 -7.92 36.48 -9.32
CA GLU A 266 -8.49 37.73 -9.81
C GLU A 266 -7.37 38.77 -9.81
N VAL A 267 -6.97 39.14 -11.02
CA VAL A 267 -6.25 40.38 -11.29
C VAL A 267 -7.09 41.53 -10.73
N ARG A 268 -6.82 41.93 -9.48
CA ARG A 268 -7.30 43.19 -8.94
C ARG A 268 -6.40 44.30 -9.49
N ASN A 269 -6.78 44.78 -10.67
CA ASN A 269 -6.51 46.15 -11.05
C ASN A 269 -7.30 47.08 -10.11
N LEU A 270 -6.57 47.81 -9.26
CA LEU A 270 -6.69 49.25 -8.97
C LEU A 270 -5.72 49.62 -7.83
#